data_AF-A0A2D5EL62-F1
#
_entry.id   AF-A0A2D5EL62-F1
#
_cell.length_a   1.000
_cell.length_b   1.000
_cell.length_c   1.000
_cell.angle_alpha   90.00
_cell.angle_beta   90.00
_cell.angle_gamma   90.00
#
_symmetry.space_group_name_H-M   'P 1'
#
loop_
_entity.id
_entity.type
_entity.pdbx_description
1 polymer ?
#
loop_
_entity_poly.entity_id
_entity_poly.type
_entity_poly.pdbx_seq_one_letter_code
_entity_poly.pdbx_strand_id
1 'polypeptide(L)'
;MTAEGTLPDLGVRHALLLQGPAGPFMLRFAHELHASGVRVTKVNFHAGDRLFFPPSTGFADVVPFREPFAAWDGFVRQLIRERHIDGVFVFGDCRWLHRRAVEAAEALGAKVWVFEEGYLRPDWITLEEHGVNGFSRMPRDPAFYREHDPGETPPSTPPGPSFRYNGWYSTLNAMAFTLANGDFRFYAHHRDLNCWRHARWHVRSAWRKWRFGRAERGMLQRFTGELSGRYFFVPLQVHCDFQLRHSPYDDVLEMVHEVVETFAEHGRPDDHLVFKHHPMDRAYREYGPLFAELRRTHGLGERLHYCHDLHLPTLLQHAKGTITINSTVGLQSVHHGTPVKVLGTAVYDMKGLVDGSSLAEFLQVPGPAPDEQLYRSFRRWLLHHNQANGNFYVRLRGRSSPTGIRWFPKPPPSRRSQPTRAHAPEAR
;
A
#
# COMPACT_ATOMS: atom_id res chain seq x y z
N MET A 1 7.86 13.90 -28.66
CA MET A 1 6.61 14.09 -27.88
C MET A 1 6.21 12.72 -27.34
N THR A 2 6.58 12.39 -26.10
CA THR A 2 6.11 11.18 -25.44
C THR A 2 4.59 11.29 -25.29
N ALA A 3 3.84 10.31 -25.79
CA ALA A 3 2.39 10.27 -25.66
C ALA A 3 2.01 10.35 -24.17
N GLU A 4 1.43 11.47 -23.73
CA GLU A 4 1.15 11.71 -22.32
C GLU A 4 0.19 10.65 -21.74
N GLY A 5 0.72 9.82 -20.84
CA GLY A 5 -0.05 8.85 -20.06
C GLY A 5 -0.26 7.49 -20.74
N THR A 6 0.57 7.10 -21.70
CA THR A 6 0.68 5.69 -22.13
C THR A 6 1.56 4.89 -21.18
N LEU A 7 1.40 3.57 -21.17
CA LEU A 7 2.28 2.68 -20.39
C LEU A 7 3.76 2.97 -20.74
N PRO A 8 4.62 3.30 -19.76
CA PRO A 8 6.03 3.55 -20.02
C PRO A 8 6.73 2.25 -20.44
N ASP A 9 7.86 2.39 -21.15
CA ASP A 9 8.72 1.23 -21.41
C ASP A 9 9.32 0.72 -20.09
N LEU A 10 8.82 -0.44 -19.67
CA LEU A 10 9.28 -1.18 -18.49
C LEU A 10 10.52 -2.03 -18.83
N GLY A 11 10.92 -2.07 -20.10
CA GLY A 11 12.02 -2.89 -20.63
C GLY A 11 11.76 -4.37 -20.42
N VAL A 12 10.53 -4.81 -20.72
CA VAL A 12 10.03 -6.19 -20.61
C VAL A 12 9.47 -6.59 -21.96
N ARG A 13 9.82 -7.78 -22.45
CA ARG A 13 9.31 -8.34 -23.72
C ARG A 13 8.33 -9.48 -23.48
N HIS A 14 8.45 -10.17 -22.34
CA HIS A 14 7.51 -11.18 -21.90
C HIS A 14 7.23 -11.03 -20.41
N ALA A 15 6.02 -10.57 -20.11
CA ALA A 15 5.51 -10.37 -18.77
C ALA A 15 4.83 -11.63 -18.20
N LEU A 16 5.21 -12.02 -16.99
CA LEU A 16 4.46 -12.93 -16.14
C LEU A 16 3.64 -12.12 -15.14
N LEU A 17 2.32 -12.24 -15.22
CA LEU A 17 1.41 -11.63 -14.27
C LEU A 17 0.99 -12.66 -13.22
N LEU A 18 1.09 -12.31 -11.94
CA LEU A 18 0.55 -13.11 -10.84
C LEU A 18 -0.81 -12.56 -10.39
N GLN A 19 -1.25 -12.97 -9.20
CA GLN A 19 -2.52 -12.53 -8.63
C GLN A 19 -2.50 -11.02 -8.36
N GLY A 20 -3.58 -10.35 -8.76
CA GLY A 20 -3.78 -8.91 -8.58
C GLY A 20 -4.78 -8.56 -7.49
N PRO A 21 -5.26 -7.31 -7.47
CA PRO A 21 -6.49 -6.95 -6.75
C PRO A 21 -7.70 -7.62 -7.40
N ALA A 22 -8.76 -7.86 -6.61
CA ALA A 22 -10.00 -8.43 -7.13
C ALA A 22 -10.64 -7.49 -8.16
N GLY A 23 -10.90 -8.01 -9.36
CA GLY A 23 -11.53 -7.26 -10.44
C GLY A 23 -10.76 -7.28 -11.76
N PRO A 24 -11.22 -6.51 -12.75
CA PRO A 24 -10.74 -6.61 -14.13
C PRO A 24 -9.42 -5.86 -14.38
N PHE A 25 -8.72 -5.41 -13.34
CA PHE A 25 -7.52 -4.60 -13.51
C PHE A 25 -6.40 -5.37 -14.23
N MET A 26 -6.05 -6.55 -13.74
CA MET A 26 -4.94 -7.33 -14.31
C MET A 26 -5.20 -7.72 -15.77
N LEU A 27 -6.45 -8.01 -16.13
CA LEU A 27 -6.84 -8.27 -17.51
C LEU A 27 -6.65 -7.03 -18.39
N ARG A 28 -7.06 -5.86 -17.90
CA ARG A 28 -6.86 -4.58 -18.60
C ARG A 28 -5.38 -4.25 -18.75
N PHE A 29 -4.58 -4.46 -17.70
CA PHE A 29 -3.13 -4.26 -17.75
C PHE A 29 -2.45 -5.21 -18.74
N ALA A 30 -2.82 -6.50 -18.75
CA ALA A 30 -2.35 -7.46 -19.73
C ALA A 30 -2.67 -7.04 -21.17
N HIS A 31 -3.87 -6.50 -21.41
CA HIS A 31 -4.25 -6.00 -22.72
C HIS A 31 -3.39 -4.79 -23.13
N GLU A 32 -3.07 -3.89 -22.21
CA GLU A 32 -2.22 -2.73 -22.49
C GLU A 32 -0.76 -3.11 -22.77
N LEU A 33 -0.23 -4.11 -22.04
CA LEU A 33 1.06 -4.73 -22.34
C LEU A 33 1.08 -5.37 -23.73
N HIS A 34 0.07 -6.18 -24.03
CA HIS A 34 -0.06 -6.85 -25.33
C HIS A 34 -0.15 -5.86 -26.49
N ALA A 35 -0.96 -4.81 -26.35
CA ALA A 35 -1.07 -3.73 -27.33
C ALA A 35 0.26 -2.97 -27.54
N SER A 36 1.17 -3.03 -26.56
CA SER A 36 2.52 -2.46 -26.63
C SER A 36 3.57 -3.46 -27.15
N GLY A 37 3.15 -4.64 -27.64
CA GLY A 37 4.03 -5.68 -28.18
C GLY A 37 4.64 -6.63 -27.15
N VAL A 38 4.22 -6.55 -25.87
CA VAL A 38 4.72 -7.44 -24.80
C VAL A 38 3.91 -8.74 -24.78
N ARG A 39 4.58 -9.88 -24.82
CA ARG A 39 3.92 -11.18 -24.60
C ARG A 39 3.49 -11.31 -23.15
N VAL A 40 2.31 -11.88 -22.90
CA VAL A 40 1.77 -11.99 -21.54
C VAL A 40 1.51 -13.45 -21.19
N THR A 41 2.07 -13.89 -20.07
CA THR A 41 1.66 -15.11 -19.37
C THR A 41 1.00 -14.72 -18.05
N LYS A 42 -0.15 -15.32 -17.72
CA LYS A 42 -0.88 -15.09 -16.46
C LYS A 42 -0.99 -16.40 -15.70
N VAL A 43 -0.57 -16.42 -14.43
CA VAL A 43 -0.84 -17.55 -13.54
C VAL A 43 -2.12 -17.30 -12.74
N ASN A 44 -3.09 -18.21 -12.83
CA ASN A 44 -4.30 -18.17 -12.01
C ASN A 44 -4.19 -19.17 -10.86
N PHE A 45 -4.46 -18.72 -9.64
CA PHE A 45 -4.30 -19.54 -8.43
C PHE A 45 -5.63 -20.02 -7.85
N HIS A 46 -6.75 -19.39 -8.22
CA HIS A 46 -8.08 -19.77 -7.75
C HIS A 46 -9.18 -19.35 -8.72
N ALA A 47 -10.42 -19.77 -8.44
CA ALA A 47 -11.58 -19.51 -9.29
C ALA A 47 -11.88 -18.02 -9.53
N GLY A 48 -11.74 -17.17 -8.52
CA GLY A 48 -11.82 -15.72 -8.67
C GLY A 48 -10.80 -15.11 -9.65
N ASP A 49 -9.54 -15.59 -9.67
CA ASP A 49 -8.56 -15.16 -10.69
C ASP A 49 -9.04 -15.56 -12.09
N ARG A 50 -9.55 -16.79 -12.23
CA ARG A 50 -10.13 -17.30 -13.49
C ARG A 50 -11.37 -16.50 -13.94
N LEU A 51 -12.19 -16.02 -13.00
CA LEU A 51 -13.36 -15.18 -13.30
C LEU A 51 -12.94 -13.85 -13.93
N PHE A 52 -11.94 -13.18 -13.36
CA PHE A 52 -11.50 -11.87 -13.84
C PHE A 52 -10.45 -11.93 -14.95
N PHE A 53 -9.81 -13.09 -15.13
CA PHE A 53 -8.82 -13.36 -16.16
C PHE A 53 -9.05 -14.76 -16.76
N PRO A 54 -10.07 -14.92 -17.63
CA PRO A 54 -10.43 -16.21 -18.20
C PRO A 54 -9.39 -16.68 -19.23
N PRO A 55 -9.16 -17.99 -19.41
CA PRO A 55 -8.24 -18.50 -20.44
C PRO A 55 -8.58 -18.09 -21.88
N SER A 56 -9.84 -17.73 -22.14
CA SER A 56 -10.35 -17.33 -23.45
C SER A 56 -10.02 -15.88 -23.83
N THR A 57 -8.98 -15.26 -23.26
CA THR A 57 -8.60 -13.87 -23.59
C THR A 57 -8.14 -13.71 -25.05
N GLY A 58 -7.52 -14.74 -25.63
CA GLY A 58 -6.98 -14.73 -26.98
C GLY A 58 -5.64 -13.98 -27.15
N PHE A 59 -5.21 -13.18 -26.17
CA PHE A 59 -3.98 -12.38 -26.23
C PHE A 59 -2.96 -12.68 -25.13
N ALA A 60 -3.31 -13.53 -24.15
CA ALA A 60 -2.43 -13.93 -23.06
C ALA A 60 -2.44 -15.45 -22.87
N ASP A 61 -1.27 -16.01 -22.56
CA ASP A 61 -1.08 -17.41 -22.15
C ASP A 61 -1.50 -17.56 -20.68
N VAL A 62 -2.65 -18.21 -20.43
CA VAL A 62 -3.20 -18.33 -19.08
C VAL A 62 -2.94 -19.73 -18.53
N VAL A 63 -2.10 -19.81 -17.51
CA VAL A 63 -1.68 -21.07 -16.89
C VAL A 63 -2.32 -21.21 -15.49
N PRO A 64 -3.12 -22.24 -15.23
CA PRO A 64 -3.63 -22.48 -13.88
C PRO A 64 -2.55 -23.16 -13.02
N PHE A 65 -2.28 -22.64 -11.83
CA PHE A 65 -1.50 -23.35 -10.83
C PHE A 65 -2.44 -24.11 -9.89
N ARG A 66 -2.42 -25.43 -9.99
CA ARG A 66 -3.34 -26.33 -9.27
C ARG A 66 -2.64 -27.28 -8.31
N GLU A 67 -1.35 -27.06 -8.05
CA GLU A 67 -0.52 -27.92 -7.22
C GLU A 67 -0.41 -27.37 -5.78
N PRO A 68 0.06 -28.17 -4.80
CA PRO A 68 0.39 -27.69 -3.48
C PRO A 68 1.44 -26.58 -3.49
N PHE A 69 1.43 -25.72 -2.46
CA PHE A 69 2.40 -24.62 -2.31
C PHE A 69 3.86 -25.10 -2.41
N ALA A 70 4.17 -26.30 -1.92
CA ALA A 70 5.51 -26.88 -2.00
C ALA A 70 6.03 -27.05 -3.45
N ALA A 71 5.14 -27.19 -4.44
CA ALA A 71 5.52 -27.31 -5.85
C ALA A 71 5.73 -25.93 -6.52
N TRP A 72 5.34 -24.84 -5.87
CA TRP A 72 5.32 -23.50 -6.47
C TRP A 72 6.71 -23.05 -6.93
N ASP A 73 7.73 -23.25 -6.09
CA ASP A 73 9.09 -22.78 -6.38
C ASP A 73 9.67 -23.43 -7.64
N GLY A 74 9.46 -24.74 -7.80
CA GLY A 74 9.86 -25.47 -9.02
C GLY A 74 9.07 -24.99 -10.24
N PHE A 75 7.74 -24.92 -10.09
CA PHE A 75 6.84 -24.51 -11.17
C PHE A 75 7.17 -23.11 -11.70
N VAL A 76 7.34 -22.11 -10.83
CA VAL A 76 7.56 -20.72 -11.26
C VAL A 76 8.92 -20.56 -11.93
N ARG A 77 9.97 -21.23 -11.43
CA ARG A 77 11.31 -21.23 -12.05
C ARG A 77 11.29 -21.89 -13.44
N GLN A 78 10.60 -23.01 -13.57
CA GLN A 78 10.42 -23.69 -14.85
C GLN A 78 9.66 -22.80 -15.83
N LEU A 79 8.54 -22.21 -15.41
CA LEU A 79 7.73 -21.32 -16.23
C LEU A 79 8.55 -20.13 -16.75
N ILE A 80 9.31 -19.46 -15.87
CA ILE A 80 10.16 -18.33 -16.24
C ILE A 80 11.18 -18.72 -17.31
N ARG A 81 11.85 -19.86 -17.15
CA ARG A 81 12.86 -20.36 -18.09
C ARG A 81 12.26 -20.75 -19.43
N GLU A 82 11.23 -21.60 -19.43
CA GLU A 82 10.65 -22.15 -20.66
C GLU A 82 9.99 -21.09 -21.53
N ARG A 83 9.34 -20.10 -20.91
CA ARG A 83 8.67 -19.02 -21.64
C ARG A 83 9.61 -17.85 -21.96
N HIS A 84 10.83 -17.86 -21.44
CA HIS A 84 11.77 -16.74 -21.50
C HIS A 84 11.15 -15.44 -20.95
N ILE A 85 10.52 -15.54 -19.78
CA ILE A 85 9.94 -14.39 -19.08
C ILE A 85 11.07 -13.49 -18.59
N ASP A 86 11.03 -12.22 -18.95
CA ASP A 86 12.01 -11.21 -18.55
C ASP A 86 11.41 -10.10 -17.64
N GLY A 87 10.11 -10.19 -17.33
CA GLY A 87 9.46 -9.35 -16.33
C GLY A 87 8.37 -10.09 -15.54
N VAL A 88 8.39 -9.99 -14.21
CA VAL A 88 7.39 -10.56 -13.30
C VAL A 88 6.64 -9.44 -12.60
N PHE A 89 5.31 -9.48 -12.65
CA PHE A 89 4.42 -8.48 -12.07
C PHE A 89 3.56 -9.08 -10.98
N VAL A 90 3.60 -8.45 -9.81
CA VAL A 90 2.84 -8.88 -8.62
C VAL A 90 2.09 -7.71 -8.00
N PHE A 91 1.02 -7.98 -7.26
CA PHE A 91 0.33 -6.98 -6.44
C PHE A 91 0.59 -7.27 -4.95
N GLY A 92 1.40 -6.42 -4.33
CA GLY A 92 2.07 -6.68 -3.06
C GLY A 92 3.12 -7.80 -3.19
N ASP A 93 4.31 -7.58 -2.67
CA ASP A 93 5.47 -8.49 -2.72
C ASP A 93 5.58 -9.42 -1.49
N CYS A 94 4.77 -9.20 -0.47
CA CYS A 94 4.83 -9.95 0.79
C CYS A 94 3.95 -11.21 0.83
N ARG A 95 3.07 -11.44 -0.15
CA ARG A 95 2.27 -12.68 -0.22
C ARG A 95 3.18 -13.86 -0.49
N TRP A 96 2.95 -15.02 0.14
CA TRP A 96 3.89 -16.14 0.08
C TRP A 96 4.23 -16.60 -1.35
N LEU A 97 3.22 -16.75 -2.21
CA LEU A 97 3.41 -17.08 -3.62
C LEU A 97 4.16 -15.98 -4.39
N HIS A 98 3.86 -14.71 -4.10
CA HIS A 98 4.52 -13.58 -4.76
C HIS A 98 5.98 -13.49 -4.35
N ARG A 99 6.28 -13.59 -3.05
CA ARG A 99 7.65 -13.57 -2.51
C ARG A 99 8.53 -14.63 -3.16
N ARG A 100 8.06 -15.87 -3.22
CA ARG A 100 8.78 -16.97 -3.89
C ARG A 100 9.01 -16.71 -5.38
N ALA A 101 8.04 -16.10 -6.05
CA ALA A 101 8.17 -15.74 -7.47
C ALA A 101 9.14 -14.57 -7.70
N VAL A 102 9.15 -13.56 -6.81
CA VAL A 102 10.11 -12.46 -6.82
C VAL A 102 11.53 -13.01 -6.65
N GLU A 103 11.75 -13.84 -5.63
CA GLU A 103 13.06 -14.50 -5.38
C GLU A 103 13.50 -15.36 -6.58
N ALA A 104 12.57 -16.07 -7.23
CA ALA A 104 12.85 -16.84 -8.44
C ALA A 104 13.19 -15.95 -9.65
N ALA A 105 12.46 -14.85 -9.82
CA ALA A 105 12.66 -13.89 -10.92
C ALA A 105 14.03 -13.22 -10.81
N GLU A 106 14.39 -12.68 -9.64
CA GLU A 106 15.68 -12.04 -9.40
C GLU A 106 16.84 -13.02 -9.61
N ALA A 107 16.71 -14.25 -9.11
CA ALA A 107 17.73 -15.30 -9.29
C ALA A 107 17.92 -15.72 -10.76
N LEU A 108 16.93 -15.46 -11.62
CA LEU A 108 16.96 -15.75 -13.06
C LEU A 108 17.22 -14.50 -13.92
N GLY A 109 17.49 -13.35 -13.29
CA GLY A 109 17.74 -12.09 -13.98
C GLY A 109 16.51 -11.45 -14.63
N ALA A 110 15.29 -11.90 -14.29
CA ALA A 110 14.06 -11.26 -14.72
C ALA A 110 13.77 -10.03 -13.86
N LYS A 111 13.25 -8.97 -14.47
CA LYS A 111 12.82 -7.77 -13.75
C LYS A 111 11.61 -8.08 -12.89
N VAL A 112 11.49 -7.39 -11.77
CA VAL A 112 10.33 -7.49 -10.88
C VAL A 112 9.65 -6.13 -10.81
N TRP A 113 8.34 -6.13 -11.02
CA TRP A 113 7.49 -4.96 -10.93
C TRP A 113 6.37 -5.22 -9.94
N VAL A 114 6.22 -4.34 -8.97
CA VAL A 114 5.27 -4.54 -7.88
C VAL A 114 4.25 -3.42 -7.89
N PHE A 115 2.99 -3.81 -8.06
CA PHE A 115 1.85 -2.95 -7.84
C PHE A 115 1.53 -2.88 -6.35
N GLU A 116 1.12 -1.70 -5.89
CA GLU A 116 0.49 -1.51 -4.59
C GLU A 116 -0.55 -0.40 -4.68
N GLU A 117 -1.46 -0.33 -3.71
CA GLU A 117 -2.26 0.88 -3.53
C GLU A 117 -1.33 2.10 -3.38
N GLY A 118 -1.66 3.24 -4.00
CA GLY A 118 -0.72 4.36 -4.12
C GLY A 118 -0.19 4.87 -2.79
N TYR A 119 1.05 5.37 -2.80
CA TYR A 119 1.60 6.13 -1.67
C TYR A 119 0.85 7.45 -1.48
N LEU A 120 0.40 8.06 -2.58
CA LEU A 120 -0.35 9.32 -2.59
C LEU A 120 -1.86 9.08 -2.71
N ARG A 121 -2.48 8.43 -1.74
CA ARG A 121 -3.91 8.08 -1.79
C ARG A 121 -4.84 9.31 -1.80
N PRO A 122 -6.03 9.21 -2.41
CA PRO A 122 -6.65 8.01 -2.99
C PRO A 122 -6.54 7.86 -4.53
N ASP A 123 -5.90 8.82 -5.19
CA ASP A 123 -6.05 9.02 -6.64
C ASP A 123 -4.92 8.38 -7.48
N TRP A 124 -4.08 7.58 -6.82
CA TRP A 124 -2.83 7.07 -7.39
C TRP A 124 -2.64 5.59 -7.07
N ILE A 125 -1.92 4.91 -7.96
CA ILE A 125 -1.47 3.54 -7.85
C ILE A 125 0.06 3.53 -7.88
N THR A 126 0.68 2.75 -7.01
CA THR A 126 2.13 2.54 -7.04
C THR A 126 2.45 1.41 -8.02
N LEU A 127 3.44 1.63 -8.89
CA LEU A 127 4.14 0.58 -9.62
C LEU A 127 5.65 0.85 -9.50
N GLU A 128 6.35 -0.03 -8.78
CA GLU A 128 7.76 0.13 -8.47
C GLU A 128 8.57 -1.08 -8.95
N GLU A 129 9.83 -0.86 -9.36
CA GLU A 129 10.76 -1.93 -9.72
C GLU A 129 11.39 -2.53 -8.44
N HIS A 130 11.65 -3.83 -8.45
CA HIS A 130 12.20 -4.65 -7.36
C HIS A 130 11.26 -4.91 -6.18
N GLY A 131 10.65 -3.89 -5.58
CA GLY A 131 9.85 -4.02 -4.36
C GLY A 131 9.13 -2.72 -3.99
N VAL A 132 8.15 -2.83 -3.09
CA VAL A 132 7.38 -1.68 -2.57
C VAL A 132 7.48 -1.61 -1.05
N ASN A 133 7.10 -0.45 -0.49
CA ASN A 133 7.07 -0.22 0.95
C ASN A 133 8.42 -0.54 1.63
N GLY A 134 8.48 -1.53 2.52
CA GLY A 134 9.71 -1.91 3.20
C GLY A 134 10.74 -2.61 2.30
N PHE A 135 10.34 -3.12 1.13
CA PHE A 135 11.26 -3.63 0.11
C PHE A 135 11.57 -2.61 -1.00
N SER A 136 11.04 -1.39 -0.90
CA SER A 136 11.37 -0.29 -1.81
C SER A 136 12.86 0.02 -1.77
N ARG A 137 13.46 0.22 -2.94
CA ARG A 137 14.86 0.66 -3.09
C ARG A 137 14.99 2.17 -3.23
N MET A 138 13.92 2.92 -2.95
CA MET A 138 13.94 4.38 -2.98
C MET A 138 14.99 4.93 -2.00
N PRO A 139 15.78 5.95 -2.40
CA PRO A 139 16.75 6.59 -1.51
C PRO A 139 16.10 7.16 -0.25
N ARG A 140 16.77 7.02 0.90
CA ARG A 140 16.30 7.62 2.18
C ARG A 140 17.04 8.90 2.55
N ASP A 141 17.89 9.38 1.66
CA ASP A 141 18.61 10.63 1.82
C ASP A 141 17.74 11.80 1.32
N PRO A 142 17.40 12.77 2.19
CA PRO A 142 16.71 14.00 1.78
C PRO A 142 17.40 14.77 0.65
N ALA A 143 18.75 14.76 0.59
CA ALA A 143 19.50 15.48 -0.44
C ALA A 143 19.14 15.00 -1.84
N PHE A 144 18.98 13.67 -2.01
CA PHE A 144 18.59 13.07 -3.28
C PHE A 144 17.33 13.71 -3.86
N TYR A 145 16.27 13.87 -3.05
CA TYR A 145 15.00 14.41 -3.53
C TYR A 145 15.06 15.90 -3.83
N ARG A 146 15.90 16.66 -3.11
CA ARG A 146 16.12 18.09 -3.42
C ARG A 146 16.88 18.27 -4.73
N GLU A 147 17.87 17.42 -4.99
CA GLU A 147 18.70 17.46 -6.20
C GLU A 147 17.98 16.94 -7.45
N HIS A 148 17.08 15.97 -7.28
CA HIS A 148 16.34 15.30 -8.37
C HIS A 148 14.88 15.74 -8.43
N ASP A 149 14.58 16.94 -7.92
CA ASP A 149 13.24 17.52 -7.95
C ASP A 149 12.83 17.83 -9.40
N PRO A 150 11.77 17.19 -9.94
CA PRO A 150 11.31 17.46 -11.30
C PRO A 150 10.81 18.89 -11.53
N GLY A 151 10.58 19.68 -10.46
CA GLY A 151 10.12 21.06 -10.57
C GLY A 151 8.61 21.17 -10.79
N GLU A 152 8.01 20.27 -11.56
CA GLU A 152 6.60 20.30 -11.93
C GLU A 152 5.79 19.11 -11.39
N THR A 153 4.51 19.34 -11.13
CA THR A 153 3.56 18.29 -10.74
C THR A 153 2.82 17.81 -11.98
N PRO A 154 2.87 16.50 -12.32
CA PRO A 154 2.12 15.97 -13.45
C PRO A 154 0.61 16.22 -13.30
N PRO A 155 -0.11 16.50 -14.40
CA PRO A 155 -1.55 16.72 -14.34
C PRO A 155 -2.29 15.45 -13.91
N SER A 156 -3.27 15.59 -13.01
CA SER A 156 -4.04 14.47 -12.44
C SER A 156 -5.54 14.65 -12.59
N THR A 157 -6.27 13.55 -12.63
CA THR A 157 -7.73 13.52 -12.64
C THR A 157 -8.21 12.62 -11.50
N PRO A 158 -9.09 13.09 -10.60
CA PRO A 158 -9.61 12.24 -9.55
C PRO A 158 -10.37 11.04 -10.14
N PRO A 159 -10.05 9.80 -9.74
CA PRO A 159 -10.88 8.66 -10.04
C PRO A 159 -12.26 8.85 -9.38
N GLY A 160 -13.31 8.43 -10.08
CA GLY A 160 -14.66 8.43 -9.53
C GLY A 160 -14.79 7.49 -8.31
N PRO A 161 -15.96 7.44 -7.65
CA PRO A 161 -16.16 6.69 -6.42
C PRO A 161 -15.89 5.19 -6.61
N SER A 162 -14.75 4.70 -6.09
CA SER A 162 -14.25 3.34 -6.30
C SER A 162 -14.74 2.33 -5.25
N PHE A 163 -15.13 2.79 -4.05
CA PHE A 163 -15.48 1.92 -2.92
C PHE A 163 -16.59 0.90 -3.26
N ARG A 164 -17.63 1.33 -3.99
CA ARG A 164 -18.73 0.44 -4.42
C ARG A 164 -18.23 -0.67 -5.35
N TYR A 165 -17.31 -0.34 -6.26
CA TYR A 165 -16.78 -1.27 -7.24
C TYR A 165 -15.81 -2.26 -6.60
N ASN A 166 -14.97 -1.79 -5.67
CA ASN A 166 -14.14 -2.67 -4.85
C ASN A 166 -15.01 -3.68 -4.09
N GLY A 167 -16.07 -3.22 -3.40
CA GLY A 167 -17.00 -4.11 -2.70
C GLY A 167 -17.68 -5.12 -3.63
N TRP A 168 -18.11 -4.68 -4.82
CA TRP A 168 -18.71 -5.56 -5.82
C TRP A 168 -17.75 -6.63 -6.34
N TYR A 169 -16.54 -6.23 -6.77
CA TYR A 169 -15.54 -7.17 -7.28
C TYR A 169 -15.04 -8.14 -6.20
N SER A 170 -14.86 -7.65 -4.96
CA SER A 170 -14.53 -8.51 -3.82
C SER A 170 -15.62 -9.55 -3.54
N THR A 171 -16.90 -9.15 -3.66
CA THR A 171 -18.05 -10.06 -3.49
C THR A 171 -18.05 -11.15 -4.57
N LEU A 172 -17.91 -10.76 -5.84
CA LEU A 172 -17.83 -11.71 -6.95
C LEU A 172 -16.64 -12.65 -6.80
N ASN A 173 -15.49 -12.14 -6.37
CA ASN A 173 -14.30 -12.94 -6.09
C ASN A 173 -14.57 -14.00 -5.01
N ALA A 174 -15.16 -13.59 -3.88
CA ALA A 174 -15.51 -14.48 -2.78
C ALA A 174 -16.54 -15.54 -3.19
N MET A 175 -17.54 -15.17 -3.99
CA MET A 175 -18.53 -16.10 -4.54
C MET A 175 -17.87 -17.14 -5.46
N ALA A 176 -17.04 -16.72 -6.41
CA ALA A 176 -16.32 -17.64 -7.28
C ALA A 176 -15.39 -18.56 -6.48
N PHE A 177 -14.67 -18.02 -5.49
CA PHE A 177 -13.81 -18.80 -4.60
C PHE A 177 -14.60 -19.84 -3.80
N THR A 178 -15.79 -19.50 -3.32
CA THR A 178 -16.57 -20.43 -2.48
C THR A 178 -17.29 -21.49 -3.31
N LEU A 179 -17.79 -21.11 -4.48
CA LEU A 179 -18.70 -21.97 -5.27
C LEU A 179 -18.00 -22.73 -6.40
N ALA A 180 -16.83 -22.28 -6.86
CA ALA A 180 -16.20 -22.80 -8.08
C ALA A 180 -14.70 -23.13 -7.94
N ASN A 181 -14.16 -23.21 -6.72
CA ASN A 181 -12.72 -23.41 -6.49
C ASN A 181 -12.26 -24.88 -6.49
N GLY A 182 -13.10 -25.83 -6.92
CA GLY A 182 -12.76 -27.26 -6.94
C GLY A 182 -11.50 -27.57 -7.76
N ASP A 183 -11.30 -26.88 -8.89
CA ASP A 183 -10.10 -26.99 -9.73
C ASP A 183 -8.81 -26.54 -9.04
N PHE A 184 -8.91 -25.78 -7.94
CA PHE A 184 -7.79 -25.16 -7.22
C PHE A 184 -7.78 -25.59 -5.74
N ARG A 185 -8.01 -26.88 -5.50
CA ARG A 185 -8.21 -27.45 -4.15
C ARG A 185 -7.05 -27.20 -3.16
N PHE A 186 -5.83 -27.06 -3.65
CA PHE A 186 -4.64 -26.87 -2.80
C PHE A 186 -4.33 -25.39 -2.49
N TYR A 187 -5.06 -24.47 -3.10
CA TYR A 187 -4.80 -23.06 -2.88
C TYR A 187 -5.40 -22.59 -1.56
N ALA A 188 -4.52 -22.18 -0.64
CA ALA A 188 -4.89 -21.47 0.57
C ALA A 188 -4.79 -19.96 0.33
N HIS A 189 -5.91 -19.25 0.40
CA HIS A 189 -5.89 -17.81 0.23
C HIS A 189 -5.32 -17.11 1.46
N HIS A 190 -4.61 -15.99 1.25
CA HIS A 190 -4.00 -15.19 2.31
C HIS A 190 -5.03 -14.45 3.20
N ARG A 191 -6.30 -14.43 2.78
CA ARG A 191 -7.46 -13.93 3.53
C ARG A 191 -8.56 -14.98 3.49
N ASP A 192 -9.48 -14.94 4.43
CA ASP A 192 -10.67 -15.80 4.35
C ASP A 192 -11.64 -15.21 3.29
N LEU A 193 -11.82 -15.93 2.17
CA LEU A 193 -12.68 -15.56 1.03
C LEU A 193 -14.04 -16.27 1.04
N ASN A 194 -14.43 -16.90 2.14
CA ASN A 194 -15.71 -17.60 2.20
C ASN A 194 -16.89 -16.62 2.09
N CYS A 195 -17.71 -16.73 1.05
CA CYS A 195 -18.75 -15.76 0.73
C CYS A 195 -19.83 -15.63 1.83
N TRP A 196 -20.15 -16.72 2.53
CA TRP A 196 -21.11 -16.72 3.63
C TRP A 196 -20.57 -15.97 4.84
N ARG A 197 -19.27 -16.16 5.14
CA ARG A 197 -18.57 -15.37 6.17
C ARG A 197 -18.49 -13.90 5.77
N HIS A 198 -18.19 -13.60 4.51
CA HIS A 198 -18.23 -12.22 3.97
C HIS A 198 -19.60 -11.57 4.14
N ALA A 199 -20.69 -12.26 3.80
CA ALA A 199 -22.05 -11.73 3.99
C ALA A 199 -22.33 -11.37 5.46
N ARG A 200 -21.99 -12.28 6.39
CA ARG A 200 -22.07 -12.01 7.84
C ARG A 200 -21.20 -10.82 8.26
N TRP A 201 -20.00 -10.69 7.71
CA TRP A 201 -19.11 -9.56 7.98
C TRP A 201 -19.63 -8.24 7.45
N HIS A 202 -20.25 -8.21 6.26
CA HIS A 202 -20.88 -7.01 5.73
C HIS A 202 -22.02 -6.53 6.63
N VAL A 203 -22.90 -7.44 7.07
CA VAL A 203 -23.97 -7.13 8.03
C VAL A 203 -23.39 -6.60 9.34
N ARG A 204 -22.38 -7.28 9.91
CA ARG A 204 -21.71 -6.86 11.15
C ARG A 204 -21.03 -5.49 10.99
N SER A 205 -20.39 -5.22 9.86
CA SER A 205 -19.76 -3.94 9.54
C SER A 205 -20.78 -2.81 9.45
N ALA A 206 -21.91 -3.04 8.77
CA ALA A 206 -22.98 -2.07 8.65
C ALA A 206 -23.59 -1.73 10.02
N TRP A 207 -23.89 -2.75 10.84
CA TRP A 207 -24.38 -2.55 12.20
C TRP A 207 -23.38 -1.77 13.08
N ARG A 208 -22.09 -2.14 13.05
CA ARG A 208 -21.05 -1.42 13.80
C ARG A 208 -20.91 0.02 13.34
N LYS A 209 -20.91 0.28 12.03
CA LYS A 209 -20.85 1.63 11.47
C LYS A 209 -22.00 2.50 11.98
N TRP A 210 -23.21 1.94 11.99
CA TRP A 210 -24.39 2.62 12.53
C TRP A 210 -24.29 2.87 14.03
N ARG A 211 -23.82 1.88 14.81
CA ARG A 211 -23.68 1.96 16.26
C ARG A 211 -22.64 3.00 16.67
N PHE A 212 -21.44 2.90 16.12
CA PHE A 212 -20.34 3.81 16.43
C PHE A 212 -20.58 5.21 15.85
N GLY A 213 -21.19 5.32 14.67
CA GLY A 213 -21.63 6.61 14.13
C GLY A 213 -22.67 7.34 15.00
N ARG A 214 -23.38 6.63 15.89
CA ARG A 214 -24.20 7.25 16.94
C ARG A 214 -23.42 7.55 18.21
N ALA A 215 -22.61 6.59 18.68
CA ALA A 215 -21.85 6.72 19.93
C ALA A 215 -20.76 7.81 19.86
N GLU A 216 -20.19 8.04 18.68
CA GLU A 216 -19.06 8.96 18.46
C GLU A 216 -19.51 10.32 17.94
N ARG A 217 -20.81 10.64 18.01
CA ARG A 217 -21.32 11.97 17.63
C ARG A 217 -20.71 13.04 18.53
N GLY A 218 -20.27 14.14 17.93
CA GLY A 218 -19.62 15.23 18.68
C GLY A 218 -18.12 15.02 18.92
N MET A 219 -17.59 13.81 18.70
CA MET A 219 -16.20 13.50 19.00
C MET A 219 -15.22 14.24 18.07
N LEU A 220 -15.57 14.36 16.77
CA LEU A 220 -14.77 15.15 15.84
C LEU A 220 -14.69 16.61 16.29
N GLN A 221 -15.81 17.20 16.72
CA GLN A 221 -15.87 18.58 17.21
C GLN A 221 -14.97 18.79 18.44
N ARG A 222 -14.91 17.81 19.35
CA ARG A 222 -13.97 17.84 20.49
C ARG A 222 -12.52 17.83 20.04
N PHE A 223 -12.17 16.96 19.08
CA PHE A 223 -10.80 16.88 18.54
C PHE A 223 -10.38 18.12 17.73
N THR A 224 -11.30 18.79 17.07
CA THR A 224 -11.02 20.04 16.34
C THR A 224 -11.12 21.30 17.20
N GLY A 225 -11.75 21.20 18.37
CA GLY A 225 -11.97 22.30 19.31
C GLY A 225 -11.11 22.13 20.56
N GLU A 226 -11.73 21.72 21.66
CA GLU A 226 -11.12 21.56 22.99
C GLU A 226 -9.76 20.84 22.98
N LEU A 227 -9.64 19.76 22.21
CA LEU A 227 -8.45 18.91 22.18
C LEU A 227 -7.51 19.25 21.03
N SER A 228 -7.80 20.25 20.20
CA SER A 228 -6.93 20.63 19.08
C SER A 228 -5.51 20.92 19.54
N GLY A 229 -4.51 20.28 18.94
CA GLY A 229 -3.09 20.41 19.31
C GLY A 229 -2.71 19.72 20.63
N ARG A 230 -3.64 18.98 21.26
CA ARG A 230 -3.46 18.29 22.55
C ARG A 230 -3.57 16.78 22.47
N TYR A 231 -3.53 16.20 21.27
CA TYR A 231 -3.56 14.74 21.13
C TYR A 231 -2.56 14.19 20.13
N PHE A 232 -2.03 13.02 20.45
CA PHE A 232 -1.33 12.16 19.53
C PHE A 232 -2.31 11.26 18.80
N PHE A 233 -2.15 11.13 17.49
CA PHE A 233 -3.02 10.33 16.65
C PHE A 233 -2.35 9.04 16.20
N VAL A 234 -3.04 7.92 16.36
CA VAL A 234 -2.54 6.58 16.02
C VAL A 234 -3.55 5.86 15.11
N PRO A 235 -3.31 5.79 13.79
CA PRO A 235 -4.14 5.00 12.89
C PRO A 235 -3.84 3.51 13.08
N LEU A 236 -4.84 2.72 13.47
CA LEU A 236 -4.71 1.27 13.48
C LEU A 236 -4.65 0.73 12.05
N GLN A 237 -3.81 -0.27 11.83
CA GLN A 237 -3.70 -1.00 10.57
C GLN A 237 -4.57 -2.25 10.56
N VAL A 238 -4.72 -2.86 9.39
CA VAL A 238 -5.44 -4.14 9.26
C VAL A 238 -4.66 -5.23 9.98
N HIS A 239 -5.32 -6.02 10.80
CA HIS A 239 -4.66 -7.09 11.57
C HIS A 239 -3.89 -8.12 10.72
N CYS A 240 -4.32 -8.36 9.48
CA CYS A 240 -3.66 -9.24 8.52
C CYS A 240 -2.89 -8.47 7.44
N ASP A 241 -2.51 -7.22 7.72
CA ASP A 241 -1.71 -6.43 6.82
C ASP A 241 -0.31 -7.04 6.70
N PHE A 242 0.08 -7.38 5.47
CA PHE A 242 1.42 -7.87 5.21
C PHE A 242 2.50 -6.83 5.52
N GLN A 243 2.14 -5.54 5.57
CA GLN A 243 3.03 -4.45 5.93
C GLN A 243 3.57 -4.56 7.37
N LEU A 244 2.90 -5.29 8.28
CA LEU A 244 3.41 -5.53 9.63
C LEU A 244 4.76 -6.25 9.63
N ARG A 245 5.05 -7.04 8.58
CA ARG A 245 6.35 -7.73 8.39
C ARG A 245 7.53 -6.78 8.19
N HIS A 246 7.26 -5.51 7.90
CA HIS A 246 8.27 -4.45 7.79
C HIS A 246 8.41 -3.66 9.10
N SER A 247 8.11 -4.29 10.22
CA SER A 247 8.13 -3.71 11.55
C SER A 247 8.59 -4.74 12.57
N PRO A 248 8.96 -4.34 13.79
CA PRO A 248 9.30 -5.29 14.86
C PRO A 248 8.08 -6.02 15.44
N TYR A 249 6.86 -5.71 14.99
CA TYR A 249 5.62 -6.25 15.55
C TYR A 249 5.07 -7.44 14.75
N ASP A 250 4.63 -8.46 15.46
CA ASP A 250 3.92 -9.61 14.89
C ASP A 250 2.41 -9.35 14.78
N ASP A 251 1.84 -8.56 15.69
CA ASP A 251 0.43 -8.11 15.66
C ASP A 251 0.33 -6.59 15.95
N VAL A 252 -0.69 -5.96 15.37
CA VAL A 252 -1.07 -4.55 15.67
C VAL A 252 -1.24 -4.33 17.17
N LEU A 253 -1.67 -5.35 17.91
CA LEU A 253 -1.84 -5.27 19.37
C LEU A 253 -0.54 -4.96 20.11
N GLU A 254 0.60 -5.47 19.67
CA GLU A 254 1.89 -5.22 20.31
C GLU A 254 2.26 -3.73 20.23
N MET A 255 2.03 -3.12 19.06
CA MET A 255 2.20 -1.67 18.89
C MET A 255 1.22 -0.88 19.77
N VAL A 256 -0.03 -1.33 19.90
CA VAL A 256 -1.01 -0.68 20.78
C VAL A 256 -0.52 -0.70 22.24
N HIS A 257 -0.02 -1.84 22.70
CA HIS A 257 0.55 -1.97 24.04
C HIS A 257 1.76 -1.05 24.24
N GLU A 258 2.76 -1.12 23.36
CA GLU A 258 3.97 -0.28 23.47
C GLU A 258 3.63 1.22 23.49
N VAL A 259 2.75 1.67 22.59
CA VAL A 259 2.39 3.09 22.50
C VAL A 259 1.61 3.56 23.72
N VAL A 260 0.68 2.74 24.23
CA VAL A 260 -0.11 3.10 25.41
C VAL A 260 0.74 3.08 26.68
N GLU A 261 1.59 2.06 26.85
CA GLU A 261 2.53 1.96 27.98
C GLU A 261 3.49 3.15 28.00
N THR A 262 4.15 3.42 26.87
CA THR A 262 5.08 4.54 26.75
C THR A 262 4.39 5.89 26.99
N PHE A 263 3.15 6.06 26.51
CA PHE A 263 2.36 7.27 26.75
C PHE A 263 1.92 7.44 28.21
N ALA A 264 1.60 6.34 28.90
CA ALA A 264 1.27 6.40 30.32
C ALA A 264 2.45 6.84 31.17
N GLU A 265 3.65 6.39 30.82
CA GLU A 265 4.89 6.69 31.55
C GLU A 265 5.46 8.07 31.21
N HIS A 266 5.43 8.47 29.93
CA HIS A 266 6.17 9.63 29.43
C HIS A 266 5.27 10.76 28.87
N GLY A 267 4.01 10.47 28.57
CA GLY A 267 3.09 11.44 27.96
C GLY A 267 2.70 12.55 28.94
N ARG A 268 2.63 13.79 28.45
CA ARG A 268 2.32 14.95 29.32
C ARG A 268 0.89 14.84 29.88
N PRO A 269 0.62 15.31 31.12
CA PRO A 269 -0.68 15.15 31.76
C PRO A 269 -1.87 15.70 30.95
N ASP A 270 -1.64 16.78 30.21
CA ASP A 270 -2.63 17.47 29.38
C ASP A 270 -2.82 16.89 27.98
N ASP A 271 -1.96 15.96 27.57
CA ASP A 271 -2.05 15.32 26.27
C ASP A 271 -3.02 14.14 26.32
N HIS A 272 -3.62 13.85 25.16
CA HIS A 272 -4.48 12.71 24.89
C HIS A 272 -3.86 11.82 23.81
N LEU A 273 -4.30 10.56 23.77
CA LEU A 273 -3.87 9.57 22.79
C LEU A 273 -5.11 9.02 22.08
N VAL A 274 -5.17 9.19 20.76
CA VAL A 274 -6.35 8.88 19.94
C VAL A 274 -6.03 7.78 18.95
N PHE A 275 -6.57 6.59 19.19
CA PHE A 275 -6.52 5.48 18.26
C PHE A 275 -7.73 5.48 17.35
N LYS A 276 -7.49 5.37 16.04
CA LYS A 276 -8.56 5.26 15.04
C LYS A 276 -8.58 3.88 14.41
N HIS A 277 -9.72 3.20 14.53
CA HIS A 277 -9.97 1.89 13.95
C HIS A 277 -9.83 1.90 12.42
N HIS A 278 -9.26 0.83 11.89
CA HIS A 278 -9.18 0.66 10.44
C HIS A 278 -10.57 0.31 9.86
N PRO A 279 -11.06 1.01 8.83
CA PRO A 279 -12.38 0.75 8.26
C PRO A 279 -12.57 -0.69 7.75
N MET A 280 -11.50 -1.31 7.23
CA MET A 280 -11.53 -2.70 6.78
C MET A 280 -11.59 -3.70 7.94
N ASP A 281 -11.08 -3.36 9.13
CA ASP A 281 -11.13 -4.22 10.31
C ASP A 281 -12.46 -4.13 11.07
N ARG A 282 -13.33 -3.18 10.71
CA ARG A 282 -14.63 -2.94 11.38
C ARG A 282 -15.42 -4.23 11.56
N ALA A 283 -15.40 -5.13 10.58
CA ALA A 283 -16.13 -6.38 10.64
C ALA A 283 -15.39 -7.49 11.41
N TYR A 284 -14.09 -7.41 11.63
CA TYR A 284 -13.24 -8.53 12.05
C TYR A 284 -12.82 -8.42 13.51
N ARG A 285 -12.30 -7.25 13.89
CA ARG A 285 -11.84 -6.98 15.25
C ARG A 285 -12.58 -5.80 15.85
N GLU A 286 -12.67 -5.78 17.16
CA GLU A 286 -13.24 -4.69 17.94
C GLU A 286 -12.40 -4.59 19.20
N TYR A 287 -11.71 -3.47 19.34
CA TYR A 287 -10.69 -3.31 20.36
C TYR A 287 -11.23 -2.59 21.62
N GLY A 288 -12.53 -2.28 21.68
CA GLY A 288 -13.16 -1.59 22.81
C GLY A 288 -12.86 -2.21 24.18
N PRO A 289 -13.01 -3.55 24.36
CA PRO A 289 -12.62 -4.21 25.61
C PRO A 289 -11.15 -4.02 25.96
N LEU A 290 -10.25 -4.11 24.98
CA LEU A 290 -8.81 -3.88 25.17
C LEU A 290 -8.55 -2.44 25.63
N PHE A 291 -9.12 -1.44 24.95
CA PHE A 291 -8.95 -0.04 25.33
C PHE A 291 -9.56 0.29 26.70
N ALA A 292 -10.66 -0.37 27.09
CA ALA A 292 -11.22 -0.24 28.43
C ALA A 292 -10.26 -0.80 29.50
N GLU A 293 -9.64 -1.95 29.22
CA GLU A 293 -8.66 -2.56 30.11
C GLU A 293 -7.37 -1.74 30.21
N LEU A 294 -6.85 -1.24 29.08
CA LEU A 294 -5.67 -0.38 29.05
C LEU A 294 -5.88 0.94 29.80
N ARG A 295 -7.07 1.55 29.69
CA ARG A 295 -7.44 2.75 30.48
C ARG A 295 -7.33 2.49 31.97
N ARG A 296 -7.83 1.34 32.43
CA ARG A 296 -7.84 0.95 33.84
C ARG A 296 -6.43 0.63 34.33
N THR A 297 -5.69 -0.16 33.57
CA THR A 297 -4.34 -0.64 33.91
C THR A 297 -3.34 0.50 34.04
N HIS A 298 -3.39 1.47 33.13
CA HIS A 298 -2.45 2.59 33.09
C HIS A 298 -2.99 3.89 33.70
N GLY A 299 -4.21 3.88 34.27
CA GLY A 299 -4.81 5.08 34.87
C GLY A 299 -5.05 6.24 33.90
N LEU A 300 -5.19 5.97 32.59
CA LEU A 300 -5.28 7.00 31.56
C LEU A 300 -6.67 7.65 31.46
N GLY A 301 -7.73 6.98 31.93
CA GLY A 301 -9.10 7.52 31.92
C GLY A 301 -9.52 8.11 30.57
N GLU A 302 -9.98 9.37 30.58
CA GLU A 302 -10.42 10.12 29.39
C GLU A 302 -9.25 10.61 28.48
N ARG A 303 -8.00 10.29 28.82
CA ARG A 303 -6.85 10.60 27.95
C ARG A 303 -6.65 9.60 26.83
N LEU A 304 -7.18 8.37 26.96
CA LEU A 304 -7.07 7.33 25.94
C LEU A 304 -8.38 7.18 25.16
N HIS A 305 -8.36 7.50 23.87
CA HIS A 305 -9.52 7.46 22.98
C HIS A 305 -9.38 6.35 21.95
N TYR A 306 -10.50 5.68 21.67
CA TYR A 306 -10.61 4.70 20.58
C TYR A 306 -11.87 5.02 19.77
N CYS A 307 -11.69 5.38 18.51
CA CYS A 307 -12.75 5.84 17.62
C CYS A 307 -12.75 5.08 16.28
N HIS A 308 -13.86 5.10 15.54
CA HIS A 308 -14.01 4.29 14.33
C HIS A 308 -14.09 5.16 13.06
N ASP A 309 -15.09 6.02 12.99
CA ASP A 309 -15.58 6.56 11.71
C ASP A 309 -15.47 8.09 11.63
N LEU A 310 -14.30 8.62 11.98
CA LEU A 310 -13.97 10.05 11.93
C LEU A 310 -13.26 10.45 10.61
N HIS A 311 -13.45 11.70 10.20
CA HIS A 311 -12.82 12.25 8.99
C HIS A 311 -11.31 12.42 9.19
N LEU A 312 -10.53 11.55 8.55
CA LEU A 312 -9.10 11.41 8.79
C LEU A 312 -8.29 12.70 8.53
N PRO A 313 -8.41 13.39 7.37
CA PRO A 313 -7.63 14.61 7.12
C PRO A 313 -7.82 15.68 8.21
N THR A 314 -9.05 15.86 8.68
CA THR A 314 -9.37 16.80 9.77
C THR A 314 -8.72 16.39 11.09
N LEU A 315 -8.67 15.10 11.43
CA LEU A 315 -7.94 14.67 12.62
C LEU A 315 -6.44 14.96 12.50
N LEU A 316 -5.84 14.66 11.34
CA LEU A 316 -4.39 14.86 11.17
C LEU A 316 -3.99 16.33 11.34
N GLN A 317 -4.76 17.26 10.78
CA GLN A 317 -4.52 18.71 10.89
C GLN A 317 -4.55 19.26 12.33
N HIS A 318 -5.32 18.62 13.22
CA HIS A 318 -5.49 19.05 14.60
C HIS A 318 -4.70 18.21 15.59
N ALA A 319 -3.98 17.18 15.13
CA ALA A 319 -3.14 16.34 15.97
C ALA A 319 -1.84 17.07 16.34
N LYS A 320 -1.37 16.85 17.56
CA LYS A 320 -0.05 17.28 18.05
C LYS A 320 1.09 16.51 17.38
N GLY A 321 0.84 15.25 17.06
CA GLY A 321 1.76 14.35 16.36
C GLY A 321 1.04 13.07 15.94
N THR A 322 1.55 12.41 14.90
CA THR A 322 1.02 11.12 14.42
C THR A 322 2.02 10.02 14.68
N ILE A 323 1.60 8.90 15.27
CA ILE A 323 2.42 7.71 15.48
C ILE A 323 1.88 6.60 14.57
N THR A 324 2.73 5.98 13.76
CA THR A 324 2.31 4.89 12.87
C THR A 324 3.41 3.85 12.71
N ILE A 325 3.05 2.60 12.39
CA ILE A 325 4.06 1.59 12.05
C ILE A 325 4.67 1.94 10.70
N ASN A 326 3.87 1.92 9.63
CA ASN A 326 4.32 2.22 8.27
C ASN A 326 3.18 2.62 7.32
N SER A 327 2.05 3.08 7.86
CA SER A 327 0.88 3.42 7.06
C SER A 327 1.13 4.65 6.17
N THR A 328 0.49 4.71 5.00
CA THR A 328 0.45 5.93 4.16
C THR A 328 -0.24 7.10 4.88
N VAL A 329 -0.97 6.84 5.97
CA VAL A 329 -1.53 7.88 6.85
C VAL A 329 -0.42 8.75 7.48
N GLY A 330 0.77 8.18 7.72
CA GLY A 330 1.92 8.98 8.15
C GLY A 330 2.34 9.97 7.06
N LEU A 331 2.39 9.54 5.79
CA LEU A 331 2.63 10.46 4.68
C LEU A 331 1.53 11.52 4.51
N GLN A 332 0.27 11.20 4.83
CA GLN A 332 -0.81 12.20 4.89
C GLN A 332 -0.64 13.18 6.05
N SER A 333 -0.06 12.74 7.17
CA SER A 333 0.27 13.63 8.31
C SER A 333 1.40 14.59 7.93
N VAL A 334 2.43 14.09 7.23
CA VAL A 334 3.48 14.91 6.64
C VAL A 334 2.88 15.97 5.70
N HIS A 335 1.93 15.58 4.85
CA HIS A 335 1.23 16.51 3.96
C HIS A 335 0.53 17.66 4.70
N HIS A 336 0.03 17.40 5.91
CA HIS A 336 -0.65 18.37 6.75
C HIS A 336 0.29 19.13 7.70
N GLY A 337 1.60 18.89 7.64
CA GLY A 337 2.58 19.55 8.50
C GLY A 337 2.63 19.00 9.93
N THR A 338 1.96 17.88 10.20
CA THR A 338 1.92 17.24 11.52
C THR A 338 3.18 16.41 11.72
N PRO A 339 3.94 16.56 12.83
CA PRO A 339 5.08 15.71 13.15
C PRO A 339 4.69 14.23 13.16
N VAL A 340 5.55 13.37 12.61
CA VAL A 340 5.26 11.94 12.48
C VAL A 340 6.36 11.12 13.15
N LYS A 341 5.95 10.13 13.94
CA LYS A 341 6.81 9.06 14.44
C LYS A 341 6.48 7.76 13.73
N VAL A 342 7.48 7.16 13.09
CA VAL A 342 7.38 5.86 12.42
C VAL A 342 8.01 4.81 13.34
N LEU A 343 7.31 3.68 13.55
CA LEU A 343 7.74 2.55 14.39
C LEU A 343 8.18 1.32 13.58
N GLY A 344 7.99 1.34 12.26
CA GLY A 344 8.46 0.31 11.33
C GLY A 344 9.26 0.92 10.18
N THR A 345 9.27 0.25 9.03
CA THR A 345 9.92 0.74 7.82
C THR A 345 8.87 1.31 6.86
N ALA A 346 8.95 2.59 6.55
CA ALA A 346 8.04 3.27 5.60
C ALA A 346 8.85 4.08 4.59
N VAL A 347 8.44 4.17 3.31
CA VAL A 347 9.22 4.85 2.23
C VAL A 347 9.59 6.31 2.49
N TYR A 348 8.82 6.99 3.35
CA TYR A 348 9.02 8.38 3.70
C TYR A 348 9.83 8.57 4.99
N ASP A 349 10.27 7.47 5.63
CA ASP A 349 11.11 7.49 6.82
C ASP A 349 12.51 8.01 6.47
N MET A 350 12.67 9.33 6.64
CA MET A 350 13.90 10.07 6.39
C MET A 350 13.93 11.36 7.21
N LYS A 351 15.14 11.85 7.50
CA LYS A 351 15.36 13.08 8.25
C LYS A 351 14.65 14.26 7.58
N GLY A 352 13.93 15.05 8.36
CA GLY A 352 13.19 16.21 7.88
C GLY A 352 11.75 15.92 7.46
N LEU A 353 11.38 14.67 7.16
CA LEU A 353 9.97 14.29 7.00
C LEU A 353 9.38 13.63 8.26
N VAL A 354 10.22 12.91 9.00
CA VAL A 354 9.82 12.09 10.15
C VAL A 354 10.73 12.39 11.32
N ASP A 355 10.20 12.24 12.53
CA ASP A 355 10.94 12.38 13.76
C ASP A 355 11.75 11.11 14.07
N GLY A 356 13.07 11.28 14.18
CA GLY A 356 14.03 10.21 14.49
C GLY A 356 14.26 9.96 15.97
N SER A 357 13.66 10.75 16.87
CA SER A 357 13.75 10.54 18.33
C SER A 357 13.05 9.25 18.78
N SER A 358 13.31 8.79 20.00
CA SER A 358 12.57 7.66 20.58
C SER A 358 11.07 7.98 20.72
N LEU A 359 10.23 6.94 20.86
CA LEU A 359 8.80 7.14 21.08
C LEU A 359 8.53 7.96 22.36
N ALA A 360 9.29 7.71 23.43
CA ALA A 360 9.17 8.43 24.69
C ALA A 360 9.48 9.93 24.55
N GLU A 361 10.54 10.27 23.82
CA GLU A 361 10.91 11.67 23.54
C GLU A 361 9.84 12.36 22.68
N PHE A 362 9.38 11.71 21.62
CA PHE A 362 8.33 12.22 20.74
C PHE A 362 7.03 12.53 21.50
N LEU A 363 6.65 11.68 22.46
CA LEU A 363 5.44 11.84 23.26
C LEU A 363 5.53 13.00 24.27
N GLN A 364 6.75 13.40 24.67
CA GLN A 364 6.96 14.57 25.51
C GLN A 364 7.01 15.85 24.68
N VAL A 365 7.89 15.85 23.67
CA VAL A 365 8.16 16.99 22.81
C VAL A 365 8.31 16.45 21.38
N PRO A 366 7.23 16.47 20.58
CA PRO A 366 7.34 16.15 19.17
C PRO A 366 8.36 17.07 18.51
N GLY A 367 9.13 16.53 17.59
CA GLY A 367 10.07 17.29 16.77
C GLY A 367 9.37 18.34 15.90
N PRO A 368 10.16 19.09 15.13
CA PRO A 368 9.63 20.14 14.28
C PRO A 368 8.64 19.59 13.24
N ALA A 369 7.78 20.47 12.76
CA ALA A 369 6.93 20.17 11.61
C ALA A 369 7.80 19.67 10.43
N PRO A 370 7.29 18.73 9.62
CA PRO A 370 8.01 18.23 8.45
C PRO A 370 8.43 19.35 7.49
N ASP A 371 9.62 19.22 6.91
CA ASP A 371 10.16 20.14 5.90
C ASP A 371 9.26 20.12 4.66
N GLU A 372 8.48 21.19 4.50
CA GLU A 372 7.50 21.31 3.42
C GLU A 372 8.16 21.25 2.04
N GLN A 373 9.34 21.87 1.88
CA GLN A 373 10.03 21.88 0.60
C GLN A 373 10.54 20.49 0.24
N LEU A 374 11.13 19.78 1.21
CA LEU A 374 11.52 18.38 1.04
C LEU A 374 10.32 17.50 0.69
N TYR A 375 9.19 17.66 1.39
CA TYR A 375 7.98 16.90 1.09
C TYR A 375 7.47 17.17 -0.34
N ARG A 376 7.46 18.43 -0.77
CA ARG A 376 7.04 18.81 -2.14
C ARG A 376 7.95 18.19 -3.19
N SER A 377 9.26 18.16 -2.97
CA SER A 377 10.23 17.53 -3.89
C SER A 377 10.08 15.99 -3.90
N PHE A 378 9.95 15.37 -2.72
CA PHE A 378 9.66 13.93 -2.59
C PHE A 378 8.37 13.54 -3.30
N ARG A 379 7.29 14.29 -3.08
CA ARG A 379 5.98 14.06 -3.72
C ARG A 379 6.08 14.20 -5.23
N ARG A 380 6.74 15.22 -5.76
CA ARG A 380 6.93 15.38 -7.21
C ARG A 380 7.75 14.22 -7.78
N TRP A 381 8.83 13.84 -7.10
CA TRP A 381 9.62 12.68 -7.50
C TRP A 381 8.75 11.41 -7.61
N LEU A 382 7.93 11.09 -6.61
CA LEU A 382 6.99 9.96 -6.63
C LEU A 382 6.07 9.99 -7.87
N LEU A 383 5.49 11.15 -8.16
CA LEU A 383 4.57 11.35 -9.29
C LEU A 383 5.20 11.15 -10.67
N HIS A 384 6.51 11.35 -10.79
CA HIS A 384 7.26 11.14 -12.03
C HIS A 384 7.83 9.71 -12.15
N HIS A 385 7.97 8.97 -11.05
CA HIS A 385 8.72 7.71 -11.06
C HIS A 385 7.90 6.46 -10.79
N ASN A 386 6.88 6.50 -9.93
CA ASN A 386 6.17 5.28 -9.53
C ASN A 386 4.68 5.47 -9.22
N GLN A 387 4.14 6.69 -9.19
CA GLN A 387 2.72 6.94 -8.94
C GLN A 387 1.97 7.17 -10.26
N ALA A 388 1.15 6.21 -10.66
CA ALA A 388 0.25 6.35 -11.80
C ALA A 388 -1.11 6.90 -11.34
N ASN A 389 -1.63 7.94 -11.98
CA ASN A 389 -2.93 8.52 -11.61
C ASN A 389 -4.06 7.60 -12.08
N GLY A 390 -4.87 7.10 -11.14
CA GLY A 390 -5.94 6.17 -11.43
C GLY A 390 -6.34 5.32 -10.23
N ASN A 391 -7.12 4.28 -10.50
CA ASN A 391 -7.60 3.35 -9.49
C ASN A 391 -7.75 1.94 -10.09
N PHE A 392 -7.49 0.88 -9.32
CA PHE A 392 -7.62 -0.50 -9.82
C PHE A 392 -9.06 -0.86 -10.24
N TYR A 393 -10.06 -0.29 -9.57
CA TYR A 393 -11.46 -0.67 -9.74
C TYR A 393 -12.20 0.22 -10.74
N VAL A 394 -11.78 1.49 -10.89
CA VAL A 394 -12.46 2.49 -11.73
C VAL A 394 -11.49 3.12 -12.73
N ARG A 395 -11.93 3.23 -13.99
CA ARG A 395 -11.17 3.90 -15.07
C ARG A 395 -11.32 5.41 -14.97
N LEU A 396 -10.26 6.15 -15.30
CA LEU A 396 -10.36 7.60 -15.46
C LEU A 396 -11.26 7.95 -16.66
N ARG A 397 -12.11 8.97 -16.48
CA ARG A 397 -12.96 9.48 -17.57
C ARG A 397 -12.08 10.07 -18.69
N GLY A 398 -12.49 9.84 -19.93
CA GLY A 398 -11.78 10.37 -21.11
C GLY A 398 -10.49 9.64 -21.49
N ARG A 399 -10.15 8.52 -20.83
CA ARG A 399 -8.99 7.68 -21.21
C ARG A 399 -9.44 6.48 -22.03
N SER A 400 -8.82 6.31 -23.20
CA SER A 400 -9.04 5.18 -24.11
C SER A 400 -8.20 3.95 -23.77
N SER A 401 -7.12 4.11 -23.00
CA SER A 401 -6.26 2.99 -22.60
C SER A 401 -7.06 1.88 -21.90
N PRO A 402 -6.69 0.60 -22.08
CA PRO A 402 -7.39 -0.52 -21.46
C PRO A 402 -7.50 -0.36 -19.93
N THR A 403 -6.41 0.00 -19.25
CA THR A 403 -6.43 0.25 -17.80
C THR A 403 -7.24 1.49 -17.42
N GLY A 404 -7.27 2.51 -18.29
CA GLY A 404 -7.85 3.81 -17.98
C GLY A 404 -7.04 4.58 -16.94
N ILE A 405 -5.75 4.30 -16.83
CA ILE A 405 -4.78 4.98 -15.96
C ILE A 405 -4.01 6.01 -16.77
N ARG A 406 -3.55 7.07 -16.10
CA ARG A 406 -2.50 7.96 -16.61
C ARG A 406 -1.19 7.56 -15.94
N TRP A 407 -0.35 6.86 -16.69
CA TRP A 407 0.95 6.42 -16.18
C TRP A 407 1.90 7.59 -15.96
N PHE A 408 2.83 7.43 -15.01
CA PHE A 408 3.83 8.44 -14.72
C PHE A 408 4.76 8.64 -15.93
N PRO A 409 5.19 9.89 -16.19
CA PRO A 409 6.14 10.19 -17.26
C PRO A 409 7.52 9.71 -16.81
N LYS A 410 7.91 8.48 -17.17
CA LYS A 410 9.26 8.00 -16.86
C LYS A 410 10.28 8.99 -17.46
N PRO A 411 11.16 9.61 -16.65
CA PRO A 411 12.16 10.51 -17.21
C PRO A 411 13.05 9.72 -18.18
N PRO A 412 13.49 10.32 -19.29
CA PRO A 412 14.45 9.66 -20.17
C PRO A 412 15.68 9.25 -19.35
N PRO A 413 16.32 8.11 -19.65
CA PRO A 413 17.50 7.66 -18.90
C PRO A 413 18.49 8.82 -18.81
N SER A 414 18.83 9.21 -17.58
CA SER A 414 19.69 10.37 -17.34
C SER A 414 21.02 10.15 -18.05
N ARG A 415 21.50 11.16 -18.78
CA ARG A 415 22.77 11.13 -19.53
C ARG A 415 24.02 11.03 -18.64
N ARG A 416 23.92 10.62 -17.38
CA ARG A 416 25.03 10.59 -16.41
C ARG A 416 25.15 9.23 -15.73
N SER A 417 25.51 8.24 -16.54
CA SER A 417 26.26 7.07 -16.09
C SER A 417 27.04 6.47 -17.28
N GLN A 418 27.81 7.31 -17.98
CA GLN A 418 28.96 6.76 -18.70
C GLN A 418 30.01 6.43 -17.63
N PRO A 419 30.46 5.16 -17.53
CA PRO A 419 31.63 4.87 -16.72
C PRO A 419 32.79 5.69 -17.31
N THR A 420 33.39 6.53 -16.49
CA THR A 420 34.65 7.20 -16.76
C THR A 420 35.61 6.13 -17.26
N ARG A 421 35.96 6.17 -18.56
CA ARG A 421 37.08 5.38 -19.09
C ARG A 421 38.30 5.82 -18.29
N ALA A 422 38.76 4.95 -17.40
CA ALA A 422 40.08 5.10 -16.81
C ALA A 422 41.09 5.18 -17.96
N HIS A 423 41.83 6.28 -18.02
CA HIS A 423 43.01 6.39 -18.86
C HIS A 423 43.95 5.23 -18.51
N ALA A 424 44.19 4.35 -19.48
CA ALA A 424 45.33 3.45 -19.42
C ALA A 424 46.61 4.30 -19.49
N PRO A 425 47.63 4.02 -18.65
CA PRO A 425 48.92 4.66 -18.81
C PRO A 425 49.57 4.14 -20.10
N GLU A 426 49.95 5.05 -20.99
CA GLU A 426 50.77 4.72 -22.15
C GLU A 426 52.13 4.19 -21.66
N ALA A 427 52.44 2.96 -22.07
CA ALA A 427 53.77 2.42 -21.98
C ALA A 427 54.56 2.87 -23.22
N ARG A 428 55.48 3.81 -23.04
CA ARG A 428 56.90 3.76 -23.47
C ARG A 428 57.61 5.08 -23.22
#